data_AF-A0AAE9Z2D0-F1
#
_entry.id   AF-A0AAE9Z2D0-F1
#
_cell.length_a   1.000
_cell.length_b   1.000
_cell.length_c   1.000
_cell.angle_alpha   90.00
_cell.angle_beta   90.00
_cell.angle_gamma   90.00
#
_symmetry.space_group_name_H-M   'P 1'
#
loop_
_entity.id
_entity.type
_entity.pdbx_description
1 polymer ?
#
loop_
_entity_poly.entity_id
_entity_poly.type
_entity_poly.pdbx_seq_one_letter_code
_entity_poly.pdbx_strand_id
1 'polypeptide(L)'
;MIFRFTILLAILAAVFSYIGLYPGERPSALASQRWQKLTAQGEPLAPWAGPWSCVQDKKSGLIWEVKTDNESIHDGYWSYSWFDGRAGQANMGDCYFESDRCDTLDLIRRANQEAQCGVSNWRLPTAEELQSLLYHQGKTGDALIDKGFFPHTKHGDYWSGQAQQALTSSFRHLGYGALAVNFGTGETTALPYRNAAFVRLVGQLD
;
A
#
# COMPACT_ATOMS: atom_id res chain seq x y z
N MET A 1 9.98 -2.15 57.72
CA MET A 1 9.88 -2.77 56.37
C MET A 1 8.43 -2.97 55.92
N ILE A 2 7.55 -3.47 56.78
CA ILE A 2 6.13 -3.77 56.48
C ILE A 2 5.30 -2.52 56.07
N PHE A 3 5.51 -1.38 56.75
CA PHE A 3 4.74 -0.14 56.49
C PHE A 3 4.99 0.49 55.10
N ARG A 4 6.17 0.26 54.51
CA ARG A 4 6.49 0.72 53.15
C ARG A 4 5.83 -0.15 52.07
N PHE A 5 5.60 -1.43 52.39
CA PHE A 5 4.99 -2.39 51.48
C PHE A 5 3.47 -2.15 51.34
N THR A 6 2.81 -1.80 52.46
CA THR A 6 1.37 -1.49 52.47
C THR A 6 1.03 -0.20 51.73
N ILE A 7 1.89 0.83 51.82
CA ILE A 7 1.72 2.09 51.07
C ILE A 7 1.85 1.85 49.56
N LEU A 8 2.81 1.01 49.15
CA LEU A 8 3.03 0.69 47.73
C LEU A 8 1.84 -0.07 47.12
N LEU A 9 1.28 -1.03 47.87
CA LEU A 9 0.08 -1.76 47.47
C LEU A 9 -1.15 -0.85 47.35
N ALA A 10 -1.32 0.10 48.29
CA ALA A 10 -2.42 1.06 48.23
C ALA A 10 -2.29 2.02 47.03
N ILE A 11 -1.08 2.48 46.72
CA ILE A 11 -0.82 3.31 45.53
C ILE A 11 -1.09 2.51 44.25
N LEU A 12 -0.61 1.27 44.15
CA LEU A 12 -0.86 0.42 42.98
C LEU A 12 -2.36 0.16 42.79
N ALA A 13 -3.10 -0.14 43.86
CA ALA A 13 -4.55 -0.34 43.79
C ALA A 13 -5.29 0.95 43.37
N ALA A 14 -4.87 2.12 43.87
CA ALA A 14 -5.43 3.41 43.48
C ALA A 14 -5.16 3.75 42.01
N VAL A 15 -3.93 3.48 41.53
CA VAL A 15 -3.57 3.66 40.11
C VAL A 15 -4.35 2.70 39.22
N PHE A 16 -4.46 1.42 39.60
CA PHE A 16 -5.24 0.44 38.83
C PHE A 16 -6.73 0.80 38.77
N SER A 17 -7.29 1.25 39.90
CA SER A 17 -8.68 1.72 39.97
C SER A 17 -8.88 2.99 39.15
N TYR A 18 -7.93 3.93 39.19
CA TYR A 18 -7.98 5.16 38.40
C TYR A 18 -7.89 4.87 36.90
N ILE A 19 -7.00 3.98 36.47
CA ILE A 19 -6.89 3.58 35.06
C ILE A 19 -8.16 2.84 34.59
N GLY A 20 -8.76 2.00 35.44
CA GLY A 20 -9.99 1.29 35.12
C GLY A 20 -11.24 2.18 35.06
N LEU A 21 -11.32 3.21 35.92
CA LEU A 21 -12.44 4.15 36.00
C LEU A 21 -12.32 5.32 35.02
N TYR A 22 -11.10 5.68 34.63
CA TYR A 22 -10.80 6.74 33.68
C TYR A 22 -9.99 6.16 32.52
N PRO A 23 -10.61 5.34 31.64
CA PRO A 23 -9.98 5.04 30.36
C PRO A 23 -9.72 6.39 29.69
N GLY A 24 -8.44 6.71 29.47
CA GLY A 24 -8.06 7.98 28.87
C GLY A 24 -8.90 8.22 27.62
N GLU A 25 -9.48 9.42 27.50
CA GLU A 25 -10.23 9.81 26.32
C GLU A 25 -9.38 9.49 25.09
N ARG A 26 -9.84 8.55 24.26
CA ARG A 26 -9.18 8.31 22.98
C ARG A 26 -9.31 9.63 22.22
N PRO A 27 -8.20 10.31 21.87
CA PRO A 27 -8.31 11.55 21.13
C PRO A 27 -9.16 11.28 19.90
N SER A 28 -10.26 12.01 19.76
CA SER A 28 -11.11 11.97 18.57
C SER A 28 -10.29 12.55 17.43
N ALA A 29 -9.45 11.74 16.77
CA ALA A 29 -8.94 12.17 15.48
C ALA A 29 -10.14 12.40 14.59
N LEU A 30 -10.17 13.58 14.00
CA LEU A 30 -11.08 13.88 12.93
C LEU A 30 -10.92 12.79 11.86
N ALA A 31 -12.02 12.12 11.52
CA ALA A 31 -12.01 11.18 10.42
C ALA A 31 -11.56 11.89 9.14
N SER A 32 -10.67 11.25 8.37
CA SER A 32 -10.27 11.78 7.06
C SER A 32 -11.50 11.91 6.17
N GLN A 33 -11.62 13.01 5.44
CA GLN A 33 -12.75 13.23 4.52
C GLN A 33 -12.67 12.34 3.28
N ARG A 34 -11.45 11.99 2.84
CA ARG A 34 -11.21 11.17 1.64
C ARG A 34 -10.92 9.70 1.96
N TRP A 35 -10.16 9.42 3.01
CA TRP A 35 -9.60 8.09 3.24
C TRP A 35 -10.32 7.34 4.36
N GLN A 36 -10.58 6.06 4.15
CA GLN A 36 -11.12 5.15 5.16
C GLN A 36 -10.23 3.91 5.24
N LYS A 37 -9.62 3.66 6.41
CA LYS A 37 -8.83 2.44 6.66
C LYS A 37 -9.75 1.23 6.78
N LEU A 38 -9.35 0.10 6.22
CA LEU A 38 -10.12 -1.16 6.26
C LEU A 38 -9.30 -2.30 6.87
N THR A 39 -9.99 -3.20 7.58
CA THR A 39 -9.43 -4.49 8.02
C THR A 39 -9.15 -5.41 6.84
N ALA A 40 -8.52 -6.56 7.09
CA ALA A 40 -8.34 -7.63 6.10
C ALA A 40 -9.65 -8.22 5.58
N GLN A 41 -10.78 -8.00 6.27
CA GLN A 41 -12.11 -8.43 5.87
C GLN A 41 -12.89 -7.35 5.12
N GLY A 42 -12.33 -6.14 4.96
CA GLY A 42 -12.99 -5.03 4.28
C GLY A 42 -13.80 -4.11 5.21
N GLU A 43 -13.83 -4.41 6.51
CA GLU A 43 -14.57 -3.60 7.49
C GLU A 43 -13.86 -2.28 7.84
N PRO A 44 -14.59 -1.16 8.03
CA PRO A 44 -14.01 0.12 8.34
C PRO A 44 -13.36 0.18 9.74
N LEU A 45 -12.21 0.81 9.81
CA LEU A 45 -11.46 1.06 11.04
C LEU A 45 -11.59 2.52 11.50
N ALA A 46 -11.55 2.72 12.82
CA ALA A 46 -11.43 4.05 13.40
C ALA A 46 -10.10 4.73 12.98
N PRO A 47 -9.99 6.07 12.97
CA PRO A 47 -8.82 6.77 12.45
C PRO A 47 -7.46 6.35 13.05
N TRP A 48 -7.45 6.08 14.36
CA TRP A 48 -6.28 5.62 15.12
C TRP A 48 -6.17 4.09 15.25
N ALA A 49 -7.12 3.34 14.69
CA ALA A 49 -7.07 1.89 14.73
C ALA A 49 -6.10 1.34 13.68
N GLY A 50 -5.50 0.19 14.00
CA GLY A 50 -4.61 -0.56 13.13
C GLY A 50 -4.32 -1.95 13.71
N PRO A 51 -3.63 -2.82 12.95
CA PRO A 51 -3.21 -2.61 11.57
C PRO A 51 -4.40 -2.55 10.59
N TRP A 52 -4.20 -1.96 9.41
CA TRP A 52 -5.18 -1.95 8.32
C TRP A 52 -4.55 -2.56 7.07
N SER A 53 -5.35 -3.26 6.28
CA SER A 53 -4.89 -3.98 5.09
C SER A 53 -5.17 -3.21 3.80
N CYS A 54 -6.19 -2.35 3.82
CA CYS A 54 -6.55 -1.52 2.67
C CYS A 54 -7.00 -0.13 3.07
N VAL A 55 -7.06 0.76 2.09
CA VAL A 55 -7.61 2.10 2.23
C VAL A 55 -8.63 2.32 1.13
N GLN A 56 -9.87 2.65 1.52
CA GLN A 56 -10.88 3.11 0.57
C GLN A 56 -10.72 4.61 0.31
N ASP A 57 -10.69 4.97 -0.97
CA ASP A 57 -10.89 6.33 -1.43
C ASP A 57 -12.40 6.62 -1.52
N LYS A 58 -12.95 7.34 -0.55
CA LYS A 58 -14.39 7.67 -0.50
C LYS A 58 -14.84 8.56 -1.66
N LYS A 59 -13.92 9.20 -2.38
CA LYS A 59 -14.26 10.03 -3.54
C LYS A 59 -14.53 9.19 -4.78
N SER A 60 -13.74 8.14 -5.01
CA SER A 60 -13.83 7.29 -6.21
C SER A 60 -14.51 5.94 -5.96
N GLY A 61 -14.65 5.53 -4.69
CA GLY A 61 -15.10 4.20 -4.31
C GLY A 61 -14.02 3.12 -4.45
N LEU A 62 -12.83 3.47 -4.94
CA LEU A 62 -11.71 2.53 -5.11
C LEU A 62 -11.15 2.09 -3.77
N ILE A 63 -10.77 0.82 -3.69
CA ILE A 63 -10.00 0.26 -2.58
C ILE A 63 -8.57 0.06 -3.05
N TRP A 64 -7.66 0.61 -2.27
CA TRP A 64 -6.23 0.51 -2.48
C TRP A 64 -5.62 -0.51 -1.53
N GLU A 65 -4.81 -1.39 -2.10
CA GLU A 65 -3.92 -2.26 -1.34
C GLU A 65 -3.05 -1.41 -0.43
N VAL A 66 -2.79 -1.86 0.81
CA VAL A 66 -1.73 -1.31 1.67
C VAL A 66 -0.59 -2.31 1.70
N LYS A 67 0.61 -1.82 1.41
CA LYS A 67 1.82 -2.65 1.38
C LYS A 67 2.28 -2.95 2.79
N THR A 68 2.96 -4.07 2.96
CA THR A 68 3.55 -4.55 4.22
C THR A 68 5.08 -4.54 4.16
N ASP A 69 5.70 -5.04 5.22
CA ASP A 69 7.15 -5.29 5.35
C ASP A 69 7.31 -6.60 6.13
N ASN A 70 6.93 -7.71 5.49
CA ASN A 70 6.76 -9.02 6.11
C ASN A 70 6.96 -10.21 5.14
N GLU A 71 7.55 -9.96 3.98
CA GLU A 71 7.83 -10.92 2.92
C GLU A 71 6.61 -11.63 2.30
N SER A 72 5.38 -11.21 2.64
CA SER A 72 4.16 -11.70 1.99
C SER A 72 4.02 -11.18 0.55
N ILE A 73 3.00 -11.61 -0.20
CA ILE A 73 2.72 -11.06 -1.54
C ILE A 73 2.51 -9.54 -1.55
N HIS A 74 2.15 -8.97 -0.41
CA HIS A 74 1.87 -7.55 -0.20
C HIS A 74 3.11 -6.75 0.23
N ASP A 75 4.30 -7.34 0.27
CA ASP A 75 5.50 -6.63 0.69
C ASP A 75 5.81 -5.44 -0.24
N GLY A 76 6.12 -4.30 0.36
CA GLY A 76 6.47 -3.08 -0.36
C GLY A 76 7.85 -3.11 -1.00
N TYR A 77 8.74 -4.03 -0.61
CA TYR A 77 10.06 -4.20 -1.23
C TYR A 77 10.01 -5.02 -2.53
N TRP A 78 8.92 -5.74 -2.80
CA TRP A 78 8.79 -6.47 -4.05
C TRP A 78 8.64 -5.56 -5.25
N SER A 79 9.33 -5.95 -6.31
CA SER A 79 9.23 -5.32 -7.62
C SER A 79 8.88 -6.36 -8.67
N TYR A 80 8.22 -5.91 -9.72
CA TYR A 80 7.62 -6.78 -10.72
C TYR A 80 8.01 -6.28 -12.09
N SER A 81 8.26 -7.19 -13.03
CA SER A 81 8.21 -6.84 -14.44
C SER A 81 6.76 -6.73 -14.90
N TRP A 82 6.53 -5.93 -15.94
CA TRP A 82 5.18 -5.74 -16.45
C TRP A 82 4.83 -6.84 -17.44
N PHE A 83 3.76 -7.58 -17.17
CA PHE A 83 3.23 -8.66 -18.00
C PHE A 83 1.73 -8.84 -17.74
N ASP A 84 0.92 -8.99 -18.79
CA ASP A 84 -0.53 -9.19 -18.70
C ASP A 84 -1.00 -10.52 -19.34
N GLY A 85 -0.06 -11.39 -19.72
CA GLY A 85 -0.34 -12.64 -20.43
C GLY A 85 -0.38 -12.49 -21.96
N ARG A 86 -0.34 -11.27 -22.50
CA ARG A 86 -0.33 -10.99 -23.95
C ARG A 86 0.86 -10.13 -24.36
N ALA A 87 1.11 -9.07 -23.62
CA ALA A 87 2.22 -8.15 -23.78
C ALA A 87 3.06 -8.12 -22.50
N GLY A 88 4.29 -7.65 -22.64
CA GLY A 88 5.20 -7.52 -21.52
C GLY A 88 6.31 -8.56 -21.49
N GLN A 89 6.98 -8.63 -20.35
CA GLN A 89 8.06 -9.56 -20.07
C GLN A 89 7.78 -10.25 -18.74
N ALA A 90 7.60 -11.56 -18.79
CA ALA A 90 7.41 -12.37 -17.58
C ALA A 90 8.71 -12.45 -16.76
N ASN A 91 8.55 -12.56 -15.44
CA ASN A 91 9.56 -13.02 -14.49
C ASN A 91 10.87 -12.24 -14.46
N MET A 92 10.83 -10.92 -14.54
CA MET A 92 12.01 -10.05 -14.46
C MET A 92 11.94 -9.08 -13.26
N GLY A 93 11.03 -9.32 -12.31
CA GLY A 93 10.97 -8.62 -11.02
C GLY A 93 11.86 -9.27 -9.95
N ASP A 94 11.76 -8.72 -8.74
CA ASP A 94 12.41 -9.22 -7.52
C ASP A 94 11.33 -9.45 -6.45
N CYS A 95 10.97 -10.72 -6.26
CA CYS A 95 10.00 -11.19 -5.28
C CYS A 95 10.42 -12.58 -4.78
N TYR A 96 10.15 -12.90 -3.51
CA TYR A 96 10.58 -14.19 -2.92
C TYR A 96 9.45 -15.19 -2.66
N PHE A 97 8.20 -14.75 -2.73
CA PHE A 97 7.07 -15.67 -2.52
C PHE A 97 6.91 -16.69 -3.66
N GLU A 98 7.49 -16.43 -4.84
CA GLU A 98 7.62 -17.39 -5.95
C GLU A 98 8.95 -17.20 -6.71
N SER A 99 9.72 -18.27 -6.92
CA SER A 99 11.06 -18.23 -7.53
C SER A 99 11.09 -17.83 -9.00
N ASP A 100 9.99 -18.10 -9.72
CA ASP A 100 9.94 -18.01 -11.19
C ASP A 100 8.73 -17.20 -11.69
N ARG A 101 8.14 -16.35 -10.83
CA ARG A 101 6.83 -15.71 -11.04
C ARG A 101 6.73 -14.32 -10.39
N CYS A 102 7.67 -13.45 -10.78
CA CYS A 102 7.78 -12.06 -10.29
C CYS A 102 7.38 -11.04 -11.36
N ASP A 103 6.15 -11.17 -11.86
CA ASP A 103 5.54 -10.18 -12.75
C ASP A 103 4.14 -9.75 -12.29
N THR A 104 3.60 -8.72 -12.94
CA THR A 104 2.33 -8.11 -12.55
C THR A 104 1.14 -9.06 -12.65
N LEU A 105 1.13 -10.00 -13.61
CA LEU A 105 0.03 -10.94 -13.76
C LEU A 105 0.00 -11.94 -12.59
N ASP A 106 1.17 -12.42 -12.17
CA ASP A 106 1.28 -13.34 -11.04
C ASP A 106 0.84 -12.69 -9.72
N LEU A 107 1.26 -11.45 -9.46
CA LEU A 107 0.81 -10.68 -8.29
C LEU A 107 -0.72 -10.52 -8.28
N ILE A 108 -1.30 -10.08 -9.41
CA ILE A 108 -2.75 -9.86 -9.53
C ILE A 108 -3.52 -11.17 -9.27
N ARG A 109 -3.06 -12.28 -9.85
CA ARG A 109 -3.66 -13.59 -9.64
C ARG A 109 -3.67 -13.96 -8.15
N ARG A 110 -2.54 -13.77 -7.45
CA ARG A 110 -2.43 -14.09 -6.02
C ARG A 110 -3.31 -13.20 -5.15
N ALA A 111 -3.28 -11.90 -5.38
CA ALA A 111 -4.12 -10.96 -4.65
C ALA A 111 -5.62 -11.29 -4.81
N ASN A 112 -6.06 -11.66 -6.01
CA ASN A 112 -7.45 -12.07 -6.26
C ASN A 112 -7.83 -13.41 -5.63
N GLN A 113 -6.87 -14.32 -5.43
CA GLN A 113 -7.09 -15.57 -4.69
C GLN A 113 -7.21 -15.33 -3.18
N GLU A 114 -6.42 -14.42 -2.62
CA GLU A 114 -6.46 -14.08 -1.19
C GLU A 114 -7.70 -13.27 -0.81
N ALA A 115 -8.28 -12.55 -1.78
CA ALA A 115 -9.45 -11.70 -1.60
C ALA A 115 -9.32 -10.71 -0.42
N GLN A 116 -8.10 -10.19 -0.20
CA GLN A 116 -7.82 -9.30 0.93
C GLN A 116 -8.76 -8.09 0.89
N CYS A 117 -9.29 -7.72 2.06
CA CYS A 117 -10.31 -6.68 2.24
C CYS A 117 -11.65 -6.96 1.56
N GLY A 118 -11.95 -8.23 1.26
CA GLY A 118 -13.16 -8.62 0.53
C GLY A 118 -13.11 -8.31 -0.97
N VAL A 119 -11.95 -7.91 -1.49
CA VAL A 119 -11.76 -7.52 -2.90
C VAL A 119 -11.15 -8.68 -3.66
N SER A 120 -11.84 -9.16 -4.71
CA SER A 120 -11.37 -10.25 -5.58
C SER A 120 -11.17 -9.84 -7.05
N ASN A 121 -11.26 -8.53 -7.31
CA ASN A 121 -11.14 -7.90 -8.62
C ASN A 121 -9.95 -6.91 -8.68
N TRP A 122 -8.90 -7.18 -7.91
CA TRP A 122 -7.64 -6.44 -7.95
C TRP A 122 -7.08 -6.38 -9.37
N ARG A 123 -6.60 -5.19 -9.71
CA ARG A 123 -5.94 -4.89 -10.99
C ARG A 123 -4.80 -3.89 -10.78
N LEU A 124 -3.99 -3.74 -11.82
CA LEU A 124 -3.13 -2.57 -11.92
C LEU A 124 -4.00 -1.30 -12.00
N PRO A 125 -3.59 -0.20 -11.34
CA PRO A 125 -4.24 1.10 -11.47
C PRO A 125 -3.93 1.73 -12.83
N THR A 126 -4.72 2.74 -13.22
CA THR A 126 -4.30 3.67 -14.26
C THR A 126 -3.22 4.61 -13.72
N ALA A 127 -2.46 5.24 -14.61
CA ALA A 127 -1.51 6.28 -14.24
C ALA A 127 -2.21 7.47 -13.57
N GLU A 128 -3.43 7.81 -14.00
CA GLU A 128 -4.25 8.86 -13.37
C GLU A 128 -4.68 8.49 -11.95
N GLU A 129 -5.06 7.22 -11.73
CA GLU A 129 -5.38 6.71 -10.39
C GLU A 129 -4.16 6.78 -9.47
N LEU A 130 -2.98 6.37 -9.94
CA LEU A 130 -1.71 6.49 -9.19
C LEU A 130 -1.37 7.95 -8.89
N GLN A 131 -1.47 8.85 -9.88
CA GLN A 131 -1.24 10.28 -9.68
C GLN A 131 -2.18 10.87 -8.62
N SER A 132 -3.42 10.36 -8.52
CA SER A 132 -4.38 10.80 -7.51
C SER A 132 -3.98 10.49 -6.07
N LEU A 133 -3.01 9.59 -5.86
CA LEU A 133 -2.41 9.27 -4.57
C LEU A 133 -1.27 10.21 -4.18
N LEU A 134 -0.75 11.01 -5.13
CA LEU A 134 0.40 11.86 -4.87
C LEU A 134 0.09 12.89 -3.78
N TYR A 135 0.98 12.95 -2.79
CA TYR A 135 0.85 13.84 -1.64
C TYR A 135 2.18 14.53 -1.35
N HIS A 136 2.22 15.85 -1.51
CA HIS A 136 3.45 16.65 -1.51
C HIS A 136 3.81 17.27 -0.16
N GLN A 137 3.01 17.06 0.89
CA GLN A 137 3.30 17.59 2.24
C GLN A 137 4.13 16.62 3.10
N GLY A 138 4.70 15.58 2.50
CA GLY A 138 5.62 14.63 3.15
C GLY A 138 7.00 15.23 3.41
N LYS A 139 7.89 14.44 4.01
CA LYS A 139 9.29 14.83 4.22
C LYS A 139 10.06 14.76 2.90
N THR A 140 11.04 15.64 2.73
CA THR A 140 11.96 15.58 1.58
C THR A 140 12.66 14.22 1.51
N GLY A 141 12.69 13.61 0.32
CA GLY A 141 13.29 12.30 0.08
C GLY A 141 12.37 11.10 0.36
N ASP A 142 11.20 11.33 0.96
CA ASP A 142 10.16 10.31 1.06
C ASP A 142 9.39 10.15 -0.25
N ALA A 143 8.74 9.00 -0.43
CA ALA A 143 7.72 8.85 -1.45
C ALA A 143 6.60 9.90 -1.25
N LEU A 144 6.18 10.51 -2.35
CA LEU A 144 5.10 11.48 -2.47
C LEU A 144 3.74 10.82 -2.25
N ILE A 145 3.45 10.38 -1.03
CA ILE A 145 2.18 9.77 -0.64
C ILE A 145 1.91 10.04 0.85
N ASP A 146 0.64 10.00 1.24
CA ASP A 146 0.27 10.07 2.65
C ASP A 146 0.64 8.76 3.37
N LYS A 147 1.81 8.75 4.01
CA LYS A 147 2.32 7.60 4.78
C LYS A 147 1.46 7.25 6.01
N GLY A 148 0.55 8.13 6.43
CA GLY A 148 -0.45 7.81 7.47
C GLY A 148 -1.47 6.77 7.03
N PHE A 149 -1.64 6.59 5.70
CA PHE A 149 -2.48 5.60 5.06
C PHE A 149 -1.68 4.53 4.30
N PHE A 150 -0.52 4.89 3.76
CA PHE A 150 0.31 4.02 2.93
C PHE A 150 1.76 3.90 3.46
N PRO A 151 1.97 3.33 4.66
CA PRO A 151 3.23 3.41 5.39
C PRO A 151 4.44 2.77 4.69
N HIS A 152 4.23 1.66 3.97
CA HIS A 152 5.32 0.89 3.34
C HIS A 152 5.50 1.20 1.84
N THR A 153 5.06 2.38 1.40
CA THR A 153 5.31 2.86 0.04
C THR A 153 6.79 3.22 -0.13
N LYS A 154 7.44 2.62 -1.12
CA LYS A 154 8.82 2.94 -1.50
C LYS A 154 8.87 4.13 -2.45
N HIS A 155 9.99 4.83 -2.43
CA HIS A 155 10.32 5.86 -3.39
C HIS A 155 10.79 5.20 -4.69
N GLY A 156 10.08 5.42 -5.80
CA GLY A 156 10.44 4.84 -7.10
C GLY A 156 9.25 4.75 -8.05
N ASP A 157 9.43 4.02 -9.15
CA ASP A 157 8.41 3.85 -10.19
C ASP A 157 7.34 2.83 -9.78
N TYR A 158 6.07 3.17 -10.00
CA TYR A 158 4.92 2.28 -9.80
C TYR A 158 4.24 1.99 -11.14
N TRP A 159 4.11 0.72 -11.49
CA TRP A 159 3.44 0.30 -12.72
C TRP A 159 1.96 0.68 -12.74
N SER A 160 1.51 1.18 -13.89
CA SER A 160 0.10 1.26 -14.26
C SER A 160 -0.29 0.14 -15.23
N GLY A 161 -1.58 -0.03 -15.48
CA GLY A 161 -2.11 -0.96 -16.49
C GLY A 161 -1.96 -0.48 -17.95
N GLN A 162 -1.46 0.74 -18.19
CA GLN A 162 -1.40 1.33 -19.54
C GLN A 162 -0.14 0.86 -20.29
N ALA A 163 -0.32 -0.17 -21.12
CA ALA A 163 0.72 -0.80 -21.93
C ALA A 163 0.90 -0.13 -23.30
N GLN A 164 1.77 -0.70 -24.14
CA GLN A 164 1.98 -0.34 -25.55
C GLN A 164 2.36 1.13 -25.75
N GLN A 165 3.13 1.65 -24.81
CA GLN A 165 3.61 3.03 -24.83
C GLN A 165 4.95 3.09 -25.55
N ALA A 166 5.07 3.96 -26.55
CA ALA A 166 6.30 4.12 -27.28
C ALA A 166 7.42 4.58 -26.35
N LEU A 167 8.54 3.84 -26.36
CA LEU A 167 9.71 4.17 -25.57
C LEU A 167 10.52 5.27 -26.24
N THR A 168 11.03 6.19 -25.42
CA THR A 168 11.81 7.34 -25.89
C THR A 168 13.27 7.24 -25.44
N SER A 169 14.09 8.22 -25.86
CA SER A 169 15.48 8.36 -25.43
C SER A 169 16.30 7.06 -25.60
N SER A 170 17.03 6.64 -24.56
CA SER A 170 17.88 5.45 -24.56
C SER A 170 17.12 4.13 -24.78
N PHE A 171 15.81 4.11 -24.52
CA PHE A 171 14.98 2.89 -24.60
C PHE A 171 14.24 2.72 -25.93
N ARG A 172 14.37 3.66 -26.88
CA ARG A 172 13.68 3.62 -28.18
C ARG A 172 13.85 2.30 -28.92
N HIS A 173 15.05 1.70 -28.85
CA HIS A 173 15.37 0.44 -29.51
C HIS A 173 14.56 -0.77 -29.01
N LEU A 174 13.94 -0.67 -27.83
CA LEU A 174 13.06 -1.70 -27.27
C LEU A 174 11.61 -1.57 -27.74
N GLY A 175 11.28 -0.52 -28.51
CA GLY A 175 9.97 -0.30 -29.09
C GLY A 175 8.95 0.23 -28.07
N TYR A 176 8.35 -0.68 -27.30
CA TYR A 176 7.21 -0.37 -26.43
C TYR A 176 7.42 -0.83 -24.98
N GLY A 177 6.68 -0.19 -24.08
CA GLY A 177 6.63 -0.49 -22.65
C GLY A 177 5.27 -0.17 -22.04
N ALA A 178 5.25 0.06 -20.74
CA ALA A 178 4.07 0.50 -20.00
C ALA A 178 4.32 1.82 -19.26
N LEU A 179 3.26 2.57 -18.95
CA LEU A 179 3.37 3.75 -18.11
C LEU A 179 3.64 3.34 -16.65
N ALA A 180 4.53 4.08 -16.02
CA ALA A 180 4.76 4.07 -14.58
C ALA A 180 4.68 5.51 -14.03
N VAL A 181 4.25 5.64 -12.79
CA VAL A 181 4.26 6.91 -12.05
C VAL A 181 5.38 6.83 -11.01
N ASN A 182 6.32 7.76 -11.05
CA ASN A 182 7.42 7.83 -10.10
C ASN A 182 6.94 8.52 -8.82
N PHE A 183 6.90 7.80 -7.70
CA PHE A 183 6.46 8.35 -6.42
C PHE A 183 7.55 9.18 -5.74
N GLY A 184 8.74 9.33 -6.33
CA GLY A 184 9.75 10.28 -5.88
C GLY A 184 9.60 11.67 -6.50
N THR A 185 9.25 11.71 -7.79
CA THR A 185 9.19 12.95 -8.59
C THR A 185 7.77 13.38 -8.95
N GLY A 186 6.81 12.44 -8.95
CA GLY A 186 5.45 12.62 -9.44
C GLY A 186 5.32 12.47 -10.96
N GLU A 187 6.42 12.23 -11.67
CA GLU A 187 6.42 12.13 -13.13
C GLU A 187 5.80 10.82 -13.63
N THR A 188 5.22 10.87 -14.83
CA THR A 188 4.72 9.69 -15.53
C THR A 188 5.57 9.44 -16.76
N THR A 189 6.10 8.23 -16.90
CA THR A 189 6.98 7.87 -18.02
C THR A 189 6.71 6.45 -18.51
N ALA A 190 7.06 6.17 -19.76
CA ALA A 190 7.03 4.83 -20.31
C ALA A 190 8.35 4.12 -19.96
N LEU A 191 8.26 2.97 -19.28
CA LEU A 191 9.39 2.13 -18.94
C LEU A 191 9.35 0.83 -19.76
N PRO A 192 10.52 0.28 -20.15
CA PRO A 192 10.58 -1.03 -20.79
C PRO A 192 9.92 -2.11 -19.93
N TYR A 193 9.18 -3.03 -20.55
CA TYR A 193 8.46 -4.08 -19.84
C TYR A 193 9.31 -4.94 -18.90
N ARG A 194 10.59 -5.13 -19.26
CA ARG A 194 11.55 -5.93 -18.48
C ARG A 194 12.04 -5.24 -17.21
N ASN A 195 11.79 -3.94 -17.04
CA ASN A 195 12.24 -3.23 -15.84
C ASN A 195 11.46 -3.75 -14.64
N ALA A 196 12.15 -3.90 -13.51
CA ALA A 196 11.49 -4.15 -12.24
C ALA A 196 11.01 -2.81 -11.66
N ALA A 197 9.71 -2.71 -11.36
CA ALA A 197 9.13 -1.55 -10.70
C ALA A 197 8.13 -1.97 -9.62
N PHE A 198 7.82 -1.07 -8.70
CA PHE A 198 6.84 -1.33 -7.65
C PHE A 198 5.43 -1.43 -8.23
N VAL A 199 4.52 -2.05 -7.49
CA VAL A 199 3.10 -2.15 -7.85
C VAL A 199 2.29 -1.84 -6.61
N ARG A 200 1.20 -1.09 -6.74
CA ARG A 200 0.13 -1.02 -5.73
C ARG A 200 -1.17 -1.34 -6.45
N LEU A 201 -1.85 -2.40 -6.03
CA LEU A 201 -3.09 -2.80 -6.66
C LEU A 201 -4.26 -1.92 -6.22
N VAL A 202 -5.25 -1.84 -7.10
CA VAL A 202 -6.54 -1.20 -6.84
C VAL A 202 -7.66 -2.16 -7.21
N GLY A 203 -8.77 -2.10 -6.49
CA GLY A 203 -9.97 -2.86 -6.74
C GLY A 203 -11.20 -2.15 -6.18
N GLN A 204 -12.33 -2.85 -6.11
CA GLN A 204 -13.60 -2.32 -5.59
C GLN A 204 -14.34 -3.45 -4.86
N LEU A 205 -15.15 -3.10 -3.86
CA LEU A 205 -16.13 -4.05 -3.33
C LEU A 205 -17.27 -4.20 -4.35
N ASP A 206 -17.78 -5.41 -4.45
CA ASP A 206 -18.98 -5.71 -5.24
C ASP A 206 -20.26 -5.16 -4.57
#